data_AF-A0A952I0T5-F1
#
_entry.id   AF-A0A952I0T5-F1
#
_cell.length_a   1.000
_cell.length_b   1.000
_cell.length_c   1.000
_cell.angle_alpha   90.00
_cell.angle_beta   90.00
_cell.angle_gamma   90.00
#
_symmetry.space_group_name_H-M   'P 1'
#
loop_
_entity.id
_entity.type
_entity.pdbx_description
1 polymer ?
#
loop_
_entity_poly.entity_id
_entity_poly.type
_entity_poly.pdbx_seq_one_letter_code
_entity_poly.pdbx_strand_id
1 'polypeptide(L)'
;MIRSVENTKKLTFTFFIALILFMNQFDLLAQSEKKYSSLMEFVVDKGVLTIGSTGENFPYTHYDAINGKWEGLDVDLANILGQEIGVKINFVKAGEKALISGVATGEFNIAMSGIKRTISHTLISGMTRAYAFNSNEEIAILLPSFEKEFLQYLNTFLEDLENKGELENLRNKWIRG
;
A
#
# COMPACT_ATOMS: atom_id res chain seq x y z
N MET A 1 48.02 49.07 -3.20
CA MET A 1 46.73 49.32 -2.52
C MET A 1 45.52 48.75 -3.29
N ILE A 2 45.45 48.91 -4.63
CA ILE A 2 44.29 48.50 -5.47
C ILE A 2 44.01 46.97 -5.48
N ARG A 3 45.05 46.12 -5.61
CA ARG A 3 44.93 44.64 -5.60
C ARG A 3 44.30 44.06 -4.32
N SER A 4 44.48 44.72 -3.19
CA SER A 4 43.93 44.26 -1.91
C SER A 4 42.41 44.45 -1.86
N VAL A 5 41.90 45.57 -2.37
CA VAL A 5 40.47 45.89 -2.40
C VAL A 5 39.70 44.97 -3.36
N GLU A 6 40.28 44.59 -4.51
CA GLU A 6 39.67 43.64 -5.44
C GLU A 6 39.55 42.23 -4.85
N ASN A 7 40.56 41.76 -4.12
CA ASN A 7 40.52 40.46 -3.45
C ASN A 7 39.47 40.44 -2.33
N THR A 8 39.31 41.53 -1.58
CA THR A 8 38.26 41.62 -0.56
C THR A 8 36.86 41.57 -1.20
N LYS A 9 36.63 42.29 -2.31
CA LYS A 9 35.35 42.28 -3.03
C LYS A 9 35.01 40.91 -3.62
N LYS A 10 35.99 40.20 -4.19
CA LYS A 10 35.83 38.82 -4.68
C LYS A 10 35.50 37.87 -3.54
N LEU A 11 36.21 37.97 -2.40
CA LEU A 11 35.99 37.12 -1.25
C LEU A 11 34.58 37.32 -0.64
N THR A 12 34.13 38.57 -0.51
CA THR A 12 32.77 38.88 -0.02
C THR A 12 31.68 38.39 -0.98
N PHE A 13 31.92 38.47 -2.29
CA PHE A 13 30.97 38.00 -3.30
C PHE A 13 30.86 36.46 -3.33
N THR A 14 32.00 35.76 -3.20
CA THR A 14 32.02 34.30 -3.08
C THR A 14 31.34 33.81 -1.81
N PHE A 15 31.51 34.51 -0.68
CA PHE A 15 30.79 34.20 0.56
C PHE A 15 29.26 34.38 0.41
N PHE A 16 28.82 35.42 -0.30
CA PHE A 16 27.40 35.65 -0.54
C PHE A 16 26.76 34.56 -1.41
N ILE A 17 27.45 34.11 -2.45
CA ILE A 17 26.97 32.99 -3.30
C ILE A 17 26.95 31.68 -2.50
N ALA A 18 28.00 31.40 -1.72
CA ALA A 18 28.04 30.22 -0.87
C ALA A 18 26.89 30.22 0.15
N LEU A 19 26.56 31.38 0.73
CA LEU A 19 25.45 31.52 1.67
C LEU A 19 24.09 31.27 1.00
N ILE A 20 23.86 31.82 -0.20
CA ILE A 20 22.62 31.58 -0.96
C ILE A 20 22.50 30.10 -1.36
N LEU A 21 23.59 29.46 -1.78
CA LEU A 21 23.61 28.03 -2.11
C LEU A 21 23.37 27.16 -0.87
N PHE A 22 23.85 27.57 0.30
CA PHE A 22 23.61 26.89 1.57
C PHE A 22 22.17 27.07 2.07
N MET A 23 21.57 28.25 1.86
CA MET A 23 20.17 28.52 2.20
C MET A 23 19.20 27.71 1.33
N ASN A 24 19.47 27.56 0.03
CA ASN A 24 18.67 26.69 -0.86
C ASN A 24 18.69 25.21 -0.46
N GLN A 25 19.74 24.74 0.22
CA GLN A 25 19.80 23.36 0.72
C GLN A 25 18.99 23.16 2.01
N PHE A 26 18.73 24.24 2.75
CA PHE A 26 17.98 24.18 4.01
C PHE A 26 16.47 24.07 3.79
N ASP A 27 15.94 24.75 2.76
CA ASP A 27 14.50 24.70 2.42
C ASP A 27 14.06 23.30 1.95
N LEU A 28 14.96 22.52 1.32
CA LEU A 28 14.66 21.16 0.88
C LEU A 28 14.51 20.17 2.05
N LEU A 29 15.22 20.42 3.16
CA LEU A 29 15.19 19.59 4.36
C LEU A 29 14.05 19.98 5.33
N ALA A 30 13.39 21.11 5.09
CA ALA A 30 12.31 21.64 5.92
C ALA A 30 10.91 21.28 5.39
N GLN A 31 10.79 20.31 4.49
CA GLN A 31 9.47 19.72 4.17
C GLN A 31 8.99 18.97 5.42
N SER A 32 8.08 19.60 6.18
CA SER A 32 7.35 18.93 7.25
C SER A 32 6.73 17.66 6.67
N GLU A 33 7.00 16.51 7.27
CA GLU A 33 6.32 15.26 6.89
C GLU A 33 4.81 15.50 6.93
N LYS A 34 4.16 15.42 5.77
CA LYS A 34 2.70 15.54 5.68
C LYS A 34 2.09 14.45 6.57
N LYS A 35 1.45 14.86 7.66
CA LYS A 35 0.75 13.94 8.56
C LYS A 35 -0.61 13.60 7.97
N TYR A 36 -0.86 12.32 7.73
CA TYR A 36 -2.14 11.83 7.25
C TYR A 36 -3.04 11.49 8.43
N SER A 37 -4.34 11.71 8.26
CA SER A 37 -5.36 11.40 9.26
C SER A 37 -5.80 9.93 9.24
N SER A 38 -5.63 9.25 8.10
CA SER A 38 -5.97 7.84 7.91
C SER A 38 -5.11 7.18 6.83
N LEU A 39 -5.12 5.85 6.79
CA LEU A 39 -4.48 5.07 5.73
C LEU A 39 -5.10 5.34 4.36
N MET A 40 -6.42 5.57 4.31
CA MET A 40 -7.09 5.90 3.05
C MET A 40 -6.57 7.21 2.46
N GLU A 41 -6.45 8.26 3.29
CA GLU A 41 -5.88 9.53 2.85
C GLU A 41 -4.43 9.37 2.36
N PHE A 42 -3.63 8.60 3.11
CA PHE A 42 -2.26 8.28 2.72
C PHE A 42 -2.18 7.58 1.37
N VAL A 43 -2.96 6.52 1.15
CA VAL A 43 -2.95 5.73 -0.08
C VAL A 43 -3.36 6.57 -1.29
N VAL A 44 -4.42 7.36 -1.16
CA VAL A 44 -4.91 8.23 -2.24
C VAL A 44 -3.89 9.33 -2.56
N ASP A 45 -3.32 9.99 -1.55
CA ASP A 45 -2.30 11.03 -1.76
C ASP A 45 -1.03 10.48 -2.43
N LYS A 46 -0.58 9.29 -2.02
CA LYS A 46 0.57 8.61 -2.63
C LYS A 46 0.26 8.02 -4.01
N GLY A 47 -1.00 7.81 -4.33
CA GLY A 47 -1.43 7.22 -5.60
C GLY A 47 -1.03 5.74 -5.74
N VAL A 48 -0.69 5.06 -4.64
CA VAL A 48 -0.27 3.65 -4.63
C VAL A 48 -0.80 2.96 -3.37
N LEU A 49 -1.42 1.79 -3.55
CA LEU A 49 -1.78 0.86 -2.49
C LEU A 49 -0.80 -0.33 -2.51
N THR A 50 -0.03 -0.50 -1.44
CA THR A 50 0.89 -1.64 -1.30
C THR A 50 0.21 -2.83 -0.62
N ILE A 51 0.41 -4.02 -1.19
CA ILE A 51 -0.28 -5.25 -0.77
C ILE A 51 0.74 -6.34 -0.46
N GLY A 52 0.83 -6.77 0.80
CA GLY A 52 1.62 -7.91 1.19
C GLY A 52 1.01 -9.22 0.70
N SER A 53 1.80 -10.08 0.07
CA SER A 53 1.36 -11.39 -0.42
C SER A 53 2.52 -12.39 -0.46
N THR A 54 2.22 -13.69 -0.31
CA THR A 54 3.25 -14.73 -0.54
C THR A 54 3.52 -14.94 -2.03
N GLY A 55 2.50 -14.78 -2.87
CA GLY A 55 2.55 -15.14 -4.29
C GLY A 55 2.64 -16.64 -4.54
N GLU A 56 2.33 -17.45 -3.53
CA GLU A 56 2.49 -18.91 -3.56
C GLU A 56 1.18 -19.65 -3.26
N ASN A 57 0.08 -18.93 -3.05
CA ASN A 57 -1.22 -19.48 -2.65
C ASN A 57 -2.23 -19.44 -3.80
N PHE A 58 -2.03 -20.23 -4.85
CA PHE A 58 -3.00 -20.38 -5.93
C PHE A 58 -4.29 -21.06 -5.41
N PRO A 59 -5.50 -20.62 -5.80
CA PRO A 59 -5.83 -19.68 -6.86
C PRO A 59 -5.94 -18.20 -6.44
N TYR A 60 -5.56 -17.86 -5.20
CA TYR A 60 -5.68 -16.50 -4.68
C TYR A 60 -4.57 -15.59 -5.18
N THR A 61 -3.31 -16.04 -5.04
CA THR A 61 -2.13 -15.32 -5.50
C THR A 61 -1.09 -16.27 -6.05
N HIS A 62 -0.57 -15.95 -7.22
CA HIS A 62 0.61 -16.57 -7.82
C HIS A 62 1.52 -15.48 -8.36
N TYR A 63 2.81 -15.55 -8.02
CA TYR A 63 3.85 -14.71 -8.58
C TYR A 63 4.73 -15.53 -9.54
N ASP A 64 4.57 -15.26 -10.84
CA ASP A 64 5.44 -15.78 -11.88
C ASP A 64 6.75 -14.98 -11.89
N ALA A 65 7.80 -15.56 -11.30
CA ALA A 65 9.12 -14.96 -11.23
C ALA A 65 9.84 -14.84 -12.58
N ILE A 66 9.42 -15.59 -13.61
CA ILE A 66 10.01 -15.53 -14.95
C ILE A 66 9.52 -14.26 -15.66
N ASN A 67 8.22 -14.01 -15.60
CA ASN A 67 7.60 -12.87 -16.28
C ASN A 67 7.41 -11.64 -15.38
N GLY A 68 7.66 -11.78 -14.07
CA GLY A 68 7.44 -10.73 -13.07
C GLY A 68 5.96 -10.37 -12.90
N LYS A 69 5.06 -11.35 -13.07
CA LYS A 69 3.61 -11.13 -13.09
C LYS A 69 2.92 -11.73 -11.87
N TRP A 70 1.96 -10.97 -11.35
CA TRP A 70 1.03 -11.44 -10.34
C TRP A 70 -0.28 -11.83 -11.01
N GLU A 71 -0.86 -12.93 -10.56
CA GLU A 71 -2.19 -13.36 -10.96
C GLU A 71 -2.91 -14.08 -9.81
N GLY A 72 -4.22 -14.26 -9.97
CA GLY A 72 -5.09 -14.90 -8.98
C GLY A 72 -6.26 -14.01 -8.57
N LEU A 73 -7.16 -14.58 -7.78
CA LEU A 73 -8.37 -13.91 -7.31
C LEU A 73 -8.05 -12.62 -6.56
N ASP A 74 -7.09 -12.65 -5.62
CA ASP A 74 -6.73 -11.49 -4.81
C ASP A 74 -6.07 -10.41 -5.66
N VAL A 75 -5.36 -10.80 -6.71
CA VAL A 75 -4.73 -9.87 -7.66
C VAL A 75 -5.78 -9.14 -8.48
N ASP A 76 -6.76 -9.85 -9.01
CA ASP A 76 -7.87 -9.23 -9.74
C ASP A 76 -8.72 -8.34 -8.83
N LEU A 77 -9.05 -8.82 -7.62
CA LEU A 77 -9.80 -8.04 -6.64
C LEU A 77 -9.05 -6.76 -6.23
N ALA A 78 -7.74 -6.85 -6.01
CA ALA A 78 -6.90 -5.69 -5.72
C ALA A 78 -6.90 -4.70 -6.89
N ASN A 79 -6.81 -5.18 -8.13
CA ASN A 79 -6.85 -4.31 -9.31
C ASN A 79 -8.19 -3.58 -9.45
N ILE A 80 -9.32 -4.23 -9.15
CA ILE A 80 -10.64 -3.58 -9.11
C ILE A 80 -10.67 -2.49 -8.03
N LEU A 81 -10.18 -2.80 -6.82
CA LEU A 81 -10.08 -1.82 -5.74
C LEU A 81 -9.22 -0.61 -6.15
N GLY A 82 -8.06 -0.85 -6.75
CA GLY A 82 -7.17 0.21 -7.23
C GLY A 82 -7.81 1.11 -8.27
N GLN A 83 -8.60 0.54 -9.18
CA GLN A 83 -9.38 1.30 -10.16
C GLN A 83 -10.46 2.16 -9.47
N GLU A 84 -11.20 1.60 -8.52
CA GLU A 84 -12.27 2.29 -7.78
C GLU A 84 -11.73 3.52 -7.02
N ILE A 85 -10.57 3.39 -6.36
CA ILE A 85 -9.97 4.48 -5.57
C ILE A 85 -8.94 5.32 -6.34
N GLY A 86 -8.71 5.02 -7.63
CA GLY A 86 -7.81 5.77 -8.50
C GLY A 86 -6.32 5.66 -8.16
N VAL A 87 -5.87 4.52 -7.62
CA VAL A 87 -4.46 4.29 -7.24
C VAL A 87 -3.86 3.07 -7.95
N LYS A 88 -2.53 3.03 -8.03
CA LYS A 88 -1.80 1.87 -8.54
C LYS A 88 -1.71 0.78 -7.48
N ILE A 89 -1.81 -0.47 -7.89
CA ILE A 89 -1.55 -1.62 -7.02
C ILE A 89 -0.08 -2.02 -7.10
N ASN A 90 0.54 -2.21 -5.94
CA ASN A 90 1.90 -2.73 -5.84
C ASN A 90 1.97 -3.91 -4.87
N PHE A 91 2.13 -5.12 -5.40
CA PHE A 91 2.32 -6.31 -4.57
C PHE A 91 3.75 -6.37 -4.01
N VAL A 92 3.86 -6.63 -2.72
CA VAL A 92 5.11 -6.81 -1.98
C VAL A 92 5.18 -8.26 -1.53
N LYS A 93 6.19 -9.00 -2.01
CA LYS A 93 6.39 -10.39 -1.61
C LYS A 93 6.79 -10.45 -0.12
N ALA A 94 6.05 -11.22 0.67
CA ALA A 94 6.28 -11.42 2.09
C ALA A 94 6.07 -12.88 2.48
N GLY A 95 6.73 -13.34 3.55
CA GLY A 95 6.47 -14.68 4.10
C GLY A 95 5.12 -14.74 4.81
N GLU A 96 4.46 -15.90 4.80
CA GLU A 96 3.13 -16.11 5.40
C GLU A 96 3.04 -15.59 6.85
N LYS A 97 4.03 -15.92 7.67
CA LYS A 97 4.11 -15.49 9.09
C LYS A 97 4.30 -13.98 9.25
N ALA A 98 4.84 -13.31 8.24
CA ALA A 98 5.14 -11.88 8.26
C ALA A 98 3.96 -11.03 7.78
N LEU A 99 2.92 -11.61 7.17
CA LEU A 99 1.78 -10.84 6.65
C LEU A 99 1.10 -10.01 7.75
N ILE A 100 0.90 -10.60 8.93
CA ILE A 100 0.23 -9.91 10.04
C ILE A 100 1.10 -8.82 10.63
N SER A 101 2.37 -9.14 10.93
CA SER A 101 3.30 -8.15 11.48
C SER A 101 3.57 -7.03 10.49
N GLY A 102 3.71 -7.34 9.19
CA GLY A 102 4.01 -6.36 8.15
C GLY A 102 2.89 -5.34 7.92
N VAL A 103 1.62 -5.77 8.00
CA VAL A 103 0.49 -4.83 8.05
C VAL A 103 0.57 -3.98 9.32
N ALA A 104 0.81 -4.59 10.48
CA ALA A 104 0.82 -3.86 11.76
C ALA A 104 1.96 -2.84 11.87
N THR A 105 3.11 -3.10 11.24
CA THR A 105 4.28 -2.21 11.22
C THR A 105 4.30 -1.26 10.02
N GLY A 106 3.36 -1.41 9.07
CA GLY A 106 3.27 -0.56 7.89
C GLY A 106 4.26 -0.88 6.77
N GLU A 107 4.82 -2.09 6.73
CA GLU A 107 5.64 -2.57 5.60
C GLU A 107 4.83 -2.61 4.29
N PHE A 108 3.52 -2.85 4.41
CA PHE A 108 2.53 -2.70 3.35
C PHE A 108 1.19 -2.26 3.95
N ASN A 109 0.34 -1.64 3.13
CA ASN A 109 -0.91 -1.04 3.60
C ASN A 109 -1.96 -2.08 3.99
N ILE A 110 -2.08 -3.14 3.18
CA ILE A 110 -2.97 -4.28 3.42
C ILE A 110 -2.27 -5.58 3.05
N ALA A 111 -2.83 -6.73 3.41
CA ALA A 111 -2.38 -8.02 2.89
C ALA A 111 -3.53 -8.81 2.26
N MET A 112 -3.23 -9.43 1.12
CA MET A 112 -4.11 -10.30 0.35
C MET A 112 -3.26 -11.46 -0.16
N SER A 113 -3.56 -12.66 0.32
CA SER A 113 -2.82 -13.88 0.00
C SER A 113 -3.66 -15.14 0.21
N GLY A 114 -4.98 -15.06 0.05
CA GLY A 114 -5.92 -16.11 0.46
C GLY A 114 -5.95 -16.27 1.99
N ILE A 115 -5.96 -15.16 2.73
CA ILE A 115 -5.82 -15.17 4.19
C ILE A 115 -7.12 -15.61 4.85
N LYS A 116 -7.05 -16.72 5.58
CA LYS A 116 -8.17 -17.21 6.40
C LYS A 116 -8.53 -16.20 7.51
N ARG A 117 -9.81 -15.87 7.57
CA ARG A 117 -10.42 -15.11 8.66
C ARG A 117 -10.48 -16.00 9.90
N THR A 118 -9.78 -15.58 10.95
CA THR A 118 -9.80 -16.25 12.25
C THR A 118 -10.04 -15.23 13.36
N ILE A 119 -10.58 -15.69 14.49
CA ILE A 119 -10.76 -14.84 15.68
C ILE A 119 -9.41 -14.28 16.14
N SER A 120 -8.37 -15.12 16.16
CA SER A 120 -7.02 -14.71 16.56
C SER A 120 -6.46 -13.57 15.70
N HIS A 121 -6.66 -13.61 14.38
CA HIS A 121 -6.24 -12.51 13.49
C HIS A 121 -7.06 -11.24 13.74
N THR A 122 -8.38 -11.37 13.92
CA THR A 122 -9.28 -10.22 14.15
C THR A 122 -9.00 -9.49 15.48
N LEU A 123 -8.35 -10.15 16.45
CA LEU A 123 -7.95 -9.52 17.72
C LEU A 123 -6.71 -8.62 17.60
N ILE A 124 -5.83 -8.89 16.63
CA ILE A 124 -4.54 -8.20 16.48
C ILE A 124 -4.47 -7.31 15.23
N SER A 125 -5.43 -7.45 14.33
CA SER A 125 -5.51 -6.75 13.04
C SER A 125 -6.97 -6.47 12.66
N GLY A 126 -7.18 -5.56 11.73
CA GLY A 126 -8.46 -5.42 11.04
C GLY A 126 -8.58 -6.52 10.00
N MET A 127 -9.76 -7.15 9.90
CA MET A 127 -10.10 -8.06 8.81
C MET A 127 -11.46 -7.71 8.22
N THR A 128 -11.54 -7.64 6.89
CA THR A 128 -12.81 -7.40 6.19
C THR A 128 -13.76 -8.58 6.33
N ARG A 129 -15.03 -8.38 5.97
CA ARG A 129 -15.94 -9.49 5.65
C ARG A 129 -15.30 -10.42 4.60
N ALA A 130 -15.76 -11.66 4.58
CA ALA A 130 -15.27 -12.65 3.63
C ALA A 130 -15.66 -12.27 2.19
N TYR A 131 -14.73 -12.41 1.24
CA TYR A 131 -14.99 -12.23 -0.20
C TYR A 131 -14.98 -13.55 -0.98
N ALA A 132 -14.34 -14.59 -0.42
CA ALA A 132 -14.27 -15.93 -0.97
C ALA A 132 -14.39 -16.97 0.14
N PHE A 133 -14.79 -18.18 -0.26
CA PHE A 133 -14.94 -19.33 0.62
C PHE A 133 -14.24 -20.54 0.02
N ASN A 134 -13.44 -21.25 0.81
CA ASN A 134 -12.87 -22.54 0.42
C ASN A 134 -13.10 -23.56 1.53
N SER A 135 -13.89 -24.61 1.27
CA SER A 135 -14.08 -25.71 2.23
C SER A 135 -14.48 -25.25 3.64
N ASN A 136 -15.37 -24.25 3.73
CA ASN A 136 -15.80 -23.54 4.95
C ASN A 136 -14.81 -22.54 5.57
N GLU A 137 -13.70 -22.27 4.91
CA GLU A 137 -12.78 -21.20 5.29
C GLU A 137 -13.21 -19.89 4.65
N GLU A 138 -13.41 -18.88 5.48
CA GLU A 138 -13.69 -17.51 5.07
C GLU A 138 -12.38 -16.80 4.72
N ILE A 139 -12.28 -16.24 3.52
CA ILE A 139 -11.09 -15.51 3.06
C ILE A 139 -11.35 -14.02 3.12
N ALA A 140 -10.45 -13.25 3.73
CA ALA A 140 -10.61 -11.82 3.99
C ALA A 140 -9.33 -11.01 3.72
N ILE A 141 -9.49 -9.69 3.57
CA ILE A 141 -8.38 -8.74 3.47
C ILE A 141 -7.93 -8.38 4.88
N LEU A 142 -6.62 -8.35 5.08
CA LEU A 142 -5.97 -7.96 6.32
C LEU A 142 -5.51 -6.49 6.25
N LEU A 143 -5.73 -5.71 7.31
CA LEU A 143 -5.31 -4.31 7.41
C LEU A 143 -5.01 -3.92 8.87
N PRO A 144 -4.38 -2.75 9.15
CA PRO A 144 -4.03 -2.38 10.51
C PRO A 144 -5.30 -2.21 11.37
N SER A 145 -5.28 -2.69 12.61
CA SER A 145 -6.48 -2.74 13.48
C SER A 145 -7.05 -1.36 13.84
N PHE A 146 -6.24 -0.32 13.76
CA PHE A 146 -6.65 1.06 14.03
C PHE A 146 -7.32 1.76 12.83
N GLU A 147 -7.24 1.19 11.62
CA GLU A 147 -7.77 1.79 10.39
C GLU A 147 -9.26 1.46 10.18
N LYS A 148 -10.12 1.87 11.13
CA LYS A 148 -11.55 1.53 11.14
C LYS A 148 -12.32 2.10 9.95
N GLU A 149 -12.00 3.32 9.53
CA GLU A 149 -12.65 3.96 8.38
C GLU A 149 -12.34 3.19 7.09
N PHE A 150 -11.08 2.80 6.91
CA PHE A 150 -10.69 2.03 5.75
C PHE A 150 -11.26 0.61 5.78
N LEU A 151 -11.33 -0.04 6.95
CA LEU A 151 -12.03 -1.32 7.12
C LEU A 151 -13.49 -1.20 6.69
N GLN A 152 -14.19 -0.15 7.12
CA GLN A 152 -15.59 0.06 6.75
C GLN A 152 -15.72 0.29 5.24
N TYR A 153 -14.85 1.10 4.65
CA TYR A 153 -14.81 1.32 3.20
C TYR A 153 -14.64 0.01 2.43
N LEU A 154 -13.65 -0.82 2.81
CA LEU A 154 -13.40 -2.12 2.18
C LEU A 154 -14.61 -3.06 2.32
N ASN A 155 -15.29 -3.06 3.47
CA ASN A 155 -16.50 -3.87 3.65
C ASN A 155 -17.63 -3.43 2.72
N THR A 156 -17.84 -2.12 2.56
CA THR A 156 -18.83 -1.57 1.63
C THR A 156 -18.46 -1.88 0.18
N PHE A 157 -17.19 -1.70 -0.19
CA PHE A 157 -16.66 -2.08 -1.51
C PHE A 157 -16.94 -3.55 -1.85
N LEU A 158 -16.65 -4.47 -0.92
CA LEU A 158 -16.94 -5.90 -1.10
C LEU A 158 -18.45 -6.18 -1.22
N GLU A 159 -19.28 -5.43 -0.49
CA GLU A 159 -20.73 -5.53 -0.59
C GLU A 159 -21.25 -5.10 -1.96
N ASP A 160 -20.74 -3.98 -2.47
CA ASP A 160 -21.11 -3.46 -3.78
C ASP A 160 -20.71 -4.44 -4.90
N LEU A 161 -19.53 -5.06 -4.81
CA LEU A 161 -19.10 -6.09 -5.76
C LEU A 161 -19.96 -7.35 -5.68
N GLU A 162 -20.38 -7.78 -4.48
CA GLU A 162 -21.31 -8.91 -4.33
C GLU A 162 -22.67 -8.58 -4.97
N ASN A 163 -23.21 -7.39 -4.69
CA ASN A 163 -24.50 -6.93 -5.23
C ASN A 163 -24.49 -6.81 -6.76
N LYS A 164 -23.33 -6.47 -7.36
CA LYS A 164 -23.13 -6.42 -8.82
C LYS A 164 -22.85 -7.79 -9.44
N GLY A 165 -22.67 -8.84 -8.63
CA GLY A 165 -22.27 -10.18 -9.09
C GLY A 165 -20.80 -10.28 -9.52
N GLU A 166 -20.00 -9.25 -9.29
CA GLU A 166 -18.58 -9.21 -9.68
C GLU A 166 -17.73 -10.13 -8.82
N LEU A 167 -18.03 -10.25 -7.51
CA LEU A 167 -17.35 -11.25 -6.66
C LEU A 167 -17.65 -12.68 -7.13
N GLU A 168 -18.88 -12.95 -7.58
CA GLU A 168 -19.24 -14.26 -8.11
C GLU A 168 -18.49 -14.56 -9.41
N ASN A 169 -18.34 -13.57 -10.30
CA ASN A 169 -17.53 -13.70 -11.51
C ASN A 169 -16.06 -14.00 -11.18
N LEU A 170 -15.48 -13.32 -10.20
CA LEU A 170 -14.11 -13.59 -9.73
C LEU A 170 -13.96 -15.01 -9.17
N ARG A 171 -14.91 -15.45 -8.33
CA ARG A 171 -14.92 -16.80 -7.76
C ARG A 171 -15.06 -17.87 -8.84
N ASN A 172 -15.92 -17.64 -9.84
CA ASN A 172 -16.09 -18.56 -10.97
C ASN A 172 -14.84 -18.64 -11.83
N LYS A 173 -14.17 -17.51 -12.08
CA LYS A 173 -12.92 -17.46 -12.83
C LYS A 173 -11.78 -18.25 -12.17
N TRP A 174 -11.62 -18.11 -10.84
CA TRP A 174 -10.42 -18.60 -10.16
C TRP A 174 -10.61 -19.85 -9.30
N ILE A 175 -11.78 -20.05 -8.71
CA ILE A 175 -12.01 -21.13 -7.73
C ILE A 175 -12.85 -22.27 -8.31
N ARG A 176 -13.89 -21.95 -9.07
CA ARG A 176 -14.88 -22.94 -9.55
C ARG A 176 -14.71 -23.34 -11.02
N GLY A 177 -13.70 -22.78 -11.70
CA GLY A 177 -13.39 -23.02 -13.11
C GLY A 177 -12.90 -24.43 -13.40
#